data_AF-A0A7C3T4T0-F1
#
_entry.id   AF-A0A7C3T4T0-F1
#
_cell.length_a   1.000
_cell.length_b   1.000
_cell.length_c   1.000
_cell.angle_alpha   90.00
_cell.angle_beta   90.00
_cell.angle_gamma   90.00
#
_symmetry.space_group_name_H-M   'P 1'
#
loop_
_entity.id
_entity.type
_entity.pdbx_description
1 polymer ?
#
loop_
_entity_poly.entity_id
_entity_poly.type
_entity_poly.pdbx_seq_one_letter_code
_entity_poly.pdbx_strand_id
1 'polypeptide(L)'
;MHDTTVTDAEIVRSPVFQAEDAPTKFIGAWVFVQSTIAWVNGRLANVRDCDLLIIDELGPLELEDGEGFQEALAVLQRRPFAFAVVVVRPELVKRALQRWPDAAVFDATGALQVHSRVAGCSTGTGAP
;
A
#
# COMPACT_ATOMS: atom_id res chain seq x y z
N MET A 1 -14.87 4.77 -28.99
CA MET A 1 -15.43 3.50 -28.50
C MET A 1 -14.31 2.78 -27.76
N HIS A 2 -14.07 3.16 -26.51
CA HIS A 2 -13.24 2.39 -25.58
C HIS A 2 -14.21 1.81 -24.57
N ASP A 3 -14.35 0.50 -24.62
CA ASP A 3 -15.19 -0.30 -23.76
C ASP A 3 -14.67 -0.17 -22.33
N THR A 4 -15.44 0.50 -21.46
CA THR A 4 -15.10 0.67 -20.04
C THR A 4 -15.92 -0.33 -19.24
N THR A 5 -15.75 -1.61 -19.52
CA THR A 5 -16.14 -2.65 -18.57
C THR A 5 -15.08 -2.68 -17.49
N VAL A 6 -15.36 -2.02 -16.37
CA VAL A 6 -14.71 -2.34 -15.10
C VAL A 6 -15.11 -3.78 -14.82
N THR A 7 -14.22 -4.73 -15.14
CA THR A 7 -14.37 -6.11 -14.68
C THR A 7 -14.44 -6.09 -13.17
N ASP A 8 -15.48 -6.72 -12.60
CA ASP A 8 -15.62 -6.95 -11.17
C ASP A 8 -14.30 -7.49 -10.62
N ALA A 9 -13.50 -6.61 -10.00
CA ALA A 9 -12.28 -7.02 -9.34
C ALA A 9 -12.69 -7.89 -8.16
N GLU A 10 -12.60 -9.21 -8.32
CA GLU A 10 -12.78 -10.14 -7.22
C GLU A 10 -11.79 -9.74 -6.12
N ILE A 11 -12.32 -9.28 -4.98
CA ILE A 11 -11.50 -8.97 -3.82
C ILE A 11 -10.95 -10.29 -3.31
N VAL A 12 -9.77 -10.67 -3.79
CA VAL A 12 -9.03 -11.84 -3.31
C VAL A 12 -8.55 -11.54 -1.90
N ARG A 13 -9.35 -11.93 -0.91
CA ARG A 13 -8.93 -11.88 0.49
C ARG A 13 -7.94 -12.99 0.75
N SER A 14 -6.74 -12.60 1.14
CA SER A 14 -5.81 -13.58 1.73
C SER A 14 -6.34 -13.95 3.11
N PRO A 15 -6.27 -15.24 3.52
CA PRO A 15 -6.59 -15.60 4.89
C PRO A 15 -5.74 -14.76 5.85
N VAL A 16 -6.38 -14.23 6.89
CA VAL A 16 -5.69 -13.48 7.95
C VAL A 16 -4.82 -14.45 8.73
N PHE A 17 -3.59 -14.04 9.04
CA PHE A 17 -2.70 -14.82 9.90
C PHE A 17 -3.40 -15.15 11.23
N GLN A 18 -3.39 -16.43 11.62
CA GLN A 18 -3.83 -16.85 12.95
C GLN A 18 -2.60 -16.90 13.85
N ALA A 19 -2.46 -15.91 14.73
CA ALA A 19 -1.34 -15.82 15.65
C ALA A 19 -1.50 -16.84 16.77
N GLU A 20 -0.74 -17.93 16.69
CA GLU A 20 -0.54 -18.89 17.78
C GLU A 20 0.87 -18.82 18.38
N ASP A 21 1.76 -18.01 17.78
CA ASP A 21 3.15 -17.87 18.20
C ASP A 21 3.37 -16.80 19.28
N ALA A 22 4.39 -17.03 20.11
CA ALA A 22 4.79 -16.10 21.15
C ALA A 22 5.36 -14.78 20.57
N PRO A 23 5.18 -13.64 21.27
CA PRO A 23 5.84 -12.38 20.96
C PRO A 23 7.36 -12.52 20.80
N THR A 24 7.94 -11.89 19.78
CA THR A 24 9.38 -11.98 19.51
C THR A 24 10.12 -10.65 19.69
N LYS A 25 9.46 -9.50 19.51
CA LYS A 25 10.06 -8.17 19.73
C LYS A 25 9.02 -7.18 20.27
N PHE A 26 9.46 -6.27 21.13
CA PHE A 26 8.64 -5.21 21.72
C PHE A 26 9.27 -3.85 21.45
N ILE A 27 8.48 -2.88 21.00
CA ILE A 27 8.90 -1.48 20.82
C ILE A 27 7.83 -0.58 21.42
N GLY A 28 8.11 -0.01 22.59
CA GLY A 28 7.09 0.71 23.36
C GLY A 28 5.89 -0.19 23.65
N ALA A 29 4.71 0.21 23.19
CA ALA A 29 3.47 -0.55 23.34
C ALA A 29 3.21 -1.57 22.22
N TRP A 30 4.09 -1.66 21.22
CA TRP A 30 3.92 -2.51 20.06
C TRP A 30 4.60 -3.87 20.24
N VAL A 31 3.90 -4.91 19.82
CA VAL A 31 4.36 -6.30 19.86
C VAL A 31 4.51 -6.80 18.44
N PHE A 32 5.69 -7.32 18.11
CA PHE A 32 6.00 -7.91 16.83
C PHE A 32 6.18 -9.41 17.00
N VAL A 33 5.54 -10.16 16.12
CA VAL A 33 5.60 -11.62 16.05
C VAL A 33 6.33 -12.00 14.77
N GLN A 34 7.46 -12.69 14.89
CA GLN A 34 8.36 -12.95 13.77
C GLN A 34 7.70 -13.78 12.66
N SER A 35 6.82 -14.71 13.01
CA SER A 35 6.07 -15.49 12.02
C SER A 35 5.09 -14.64 11.23
N THR A 36 4.42 -13.67 11.86
CA THR A 36 3.60 -12.66 11.15
C THR A 36 4.46 -11.88 10.16
N ILE A 37 5.65 -11.41 10.60
CA ILE A 37 6.57 -10.67 9.73
C ILE A 37 7.00 -11.52 8.53
N ALA A 38 7.42 -12.76 8.77
CA ALA A 38 7.82 -13.69 7.72
C ALA A 38 6.66 -13.97 6.75
N TRP A 39 5.45 -14.17 7.27
CA TRP A 39 4.26 -14.41 6.46
C TRP A 39 3.94 -13.22 5.56
N VAL A 40 3.91 -11.99 6.10
CA VAL A 40 3.64 -10.78 5.31
C VAL A 40 4.72 -10.57 4.24
N ASN A 41 6.00 -10.74 4.58
CA ASN A 41 7.08 -10.67 3.60
C ASN A 41 6.89 -11.70 2.47
N GLY A 42 6.50 -12.93 2.80
CA GLY A 42 6.16 -13.94 1.80
C GLY A 42 5.00 -13.51 0.89
N ARG A 43 3.99 -12.80 1.40
CA ARG A 43 2.91 -12.25 0.56
C ARG A 43 3.41 -11.12 -0.35
N LEU A 44 4.19 -10.19 0.20
CA LEU A 44 4.74 -9.04 -0.53
C LEU A 44 5.69 -9.46 -1.67
N ALA A 45 6.52 -10.48 -1.43
CA ALA A 45 7.41 -11.04 -2.45
C ALA A 45 6.64 -11.55 -3.68
N ASN A 46 5.43 -12.06 -3.46
CA ASN A 46 4.56 -12.64 -4.49
C ASN A 46 3.60 -11.64 -5.15
N VAL A 47 3.67 -10.35 -4.80
CA VAL A 47 2.89 -9.31 -5.49
C VAL A 47 3.29 -9.28 -6.97
N ARG A 48 2.26 -9.40 -7.82
CA ARG A 48 2.34 -9.31 -9.28
C ARG A 48 1.81 -7.95 -9.73
N ASP A 49 1.76 -7.75 -11.04
CA ASP A 49 1.28 -6.51 -11.65
C ASP A 49 -0.11 -6.15 -11.13
N CYS A 50 -0.26 -4.91 -10.67
CA CYS A 50 -1.50 -4.34 -10.16
C CYS A 50 -1.61 -2.86 -10.53
N ASP A 51 -2.82 -2.28 -10.52
CA ASP A 51 -2.93 -0.85 -10.82
C ASP A 51 -2.54 0.02 -9.62
N LEU A 52 -2.79 -0.48 -8.40
CA LEU A 52 -2.58 0.26 -7.16
C LEU A 52 -2.04 -0.64 -6.05
N LEU A 53 -0.89 -0.28 -5.50
CA LEU A 53 -0.32 -0.86 -4.28
C LEU A 53 -0.48 0.11 -3.10
N ILE A 54 -1.04 -0.36 -1.98
CA ILE A 54 -1.16 0.44 -0.75
C ILE A 54 -0.38 -0.26 0.36
N ILE A 55 0.48 0.50 1.04
CA ILE A 55 1.24 0.04 2.20
C ILE A 55 0.99 1.03 3.35
N ASP A 56 0.30 0.54 4.38
CA ASP A 56 -0.05 1.26 5.60
C ASP A 56 0.62 0.51 6.76
N GLU A 57 1.85 0.77 7.20
CA GLU A 57 2.75 1.94 7.23
C GLU A 57 4.19 1.43 6.90
N LEU A 58 5.12 2.29 6.47
CA LEU A 58 6.57 2.03 6.58
C LEU A 58 7.19 2.86 7.70
N GLY A 59 7.75 2.17 8.70
CA GLY A 59 8.29 2.76 9.91
C GLY A 59 9.82 2.67 10.02
N PRO A 60 10.37 2.92 11.22
CA PRO A 60 11.80 2.84 11.47
C PRO A 60 12.38 1.44 11.25
N LEU A 61 11.61 0.38 11.56
CA LEU A 61 12.03 -1.00 11.34
C LEU A 61 12.42 -1.22 9.88
N GLU A 62 11.56 -0.79 8.95
CA GLU A 62 11.80 -1.00 7.54
C GLU A 62 12.85 -0.03 7.00
N LEU A 63 12.68 1.27 7.28
CA LEU A 63 13.44 2.34 6.64
C LEU A 63 14.83 2.59 7.23
N GLU A 64 15.08 2.17 8.47
CA GLU A 64 16.33 2.45 9.20
C GLU A 64 17.03 1.20 9.70
N ASP A 65 16.29 0.26 10.31
CA ASP A 65 16.89 -0.90 10.99
C ASP A 65 17.12 -2.11 10.06
N GLY A 66 16.53 -2.13 8.87
CA GLY A 66 16.60 -3.28 7.98
C GLY A 66 15.80 -4.50 8.48
N GLU A 67 14.77 -4.26 9.28
CA GLU A 67 13.92 -5.26 9.92
C GLU A 67 12.44 -5.13 9.45
N GLY A 68 11.55 -5.96 9.99
CA GLY A 68 10.12 -5.88 9.70
C GLY A 68 9.77 -6.31 8.27
N PHE A 69 8.86 -5.58 7.62
CA PHE A 69 8.36 -5.92 6.29
C PHE A 69 9.32 -5.51 5.16
N GLN A 70 10.56 -6.02 5.16
CA GLN A 70 11.59 -5.66 4.16
C GLN A 70 11.16 -5.90 2.70
N GLU A 71 10.29 -6.88 2.44
CA GLU A 71 9.76 -7.11 1.09
C GLU A 71 8.85 -5.97 0.60
N ALA A 72 8.36 -5.11 1.50
CA ALA A 72 7.65 -3.88 1.15
C ALA A 72 8.58 -2.91 0.38
N LEU A 73 9.84 -2.79 0.81
CA LEU A 73 10.84 -1.99 0.11
C LEU A 73 11.20 -2.61 -1.24
N ALA A 74 11.31 -3.95 -1.28
CA ALA A 74 11.62 -4.68 -2.50
C ALA A 74 10.52 -4.56 -3.55
N VAL A 75 9.24 -4.68 -3.17
CA VAL A 75 8.11 -4.52 -4.11
C VAL A 75 8.02 -3.09 -4.63
N LEU A 76 8.24 -2.07 -3.78
CA LEU A 76 8.30 -0.67 -4.20
C LEU A 76 9.46 -0.38 -5.17
N GLN A 77 10.57 -1.10 -5.03
CA GLN A 77 11.70 -1.01 -5.96
C GLN A 77 11.43 -1.72 -7.29
N ARG A 78 10.80 -2.91 -7.26
CA ARG A 78 10.41 -3.66 -8.47
C ARG A 78 9.32 -2.95 -9.29
N ARG A 79 8.48 -2.13 -8.64
CA ARG A 79 7.36 -1.39 -9.26
C ARG A 79 6.41 -2.26 -10.10
N PRO A 80 5.86 -3.38 -9.57
CA PRO A 80 4.79 -4.13 -10.26
C PRO A 80 3.44 -3.41 -10.12
N PHE A 81 3.44 -2.09 -10.24
CA PHE A 81 2.25 -1.26 -10.07
C PHE A 81 2.27 -0.01 -10.94
N ALA A 82 1.08 0.48 -11.31
CA ALA A 82 0.97 1.80 -11.93
C ALA A 82 1.12 2.92 -10.89
N PHE A 83 0.51 2.76 -9.70
CA PHE A 83 0.64 3.68 -8.58
C PHE A 83 0.91 2.95 -7.26
N ALA A 84 1.67 3.59 -6.38
CA ALA A 84 1.81 3.14 -4.99
C ALA A 84 1.52 4.29 -4.02
N VAL A 85 0.79 3.99 -2.95
CA VAL A 85 0.55 4.88 -1.81
C VAL A 85 1.16 4.24 -0.58
N VAL A 86 2.07 4.96 0.05
CA VAL A 86 2.79 4.50 1.23
C VAL A 86 2.59 5.49 2.35
N VAL A 87 2.09 5.01 3.48
CA VAL A 87 1.98 5.83 4.69
C VAL A 87 3.31 5.79 5.41
N VAL A 88 3.87 6.96 5.69
CA VAL A 88 5.08 7.14 6.50
C VAL A 88 4.81 8.16 7.58
N ARG A 89 5.46 8.01 8.74
CA ARG A 89 5.42 9.02 9.78
C ARG A 89 6.12 10.31 9.31
N PRO A 90 5.67 11.50 9.73
CA PRO A 90 6.26 12.78 9.32
C PRO A 90 7.80 12.84 9.51
N GLU A 91 8.30 12.31 10.62
CA GLU A 91 9.72 12.27 10.94
C GLU A 91 10.56 11.39 10.00
N LEU A 92 9.92 10.45 9.28
CA LEU A 92 10.57 9.54 8.33
C LEU A 92 10.45 10.00 6.87
N VAL A 93 9.69 11.06 6.57
CA VAL A 93 9.49 11.55 5.19
C VAL A 93 10.82 11.83 4.50
N LYS A 94 11.79 12.43 5.20
CA LYS A 94 13.12 12.69 4.65
C LYS A 94 13.85 11.38 4.27
N ARG A 95 13.73 10.34 5.09
CA ARG A 95 14.32 9.01 4.80
C ARG A 95 13.62 8.35 3.61
N ALA A 96 12.29 8.44 3.55
CA ALA A 96 11.52 7.91 2.43
C ALA A 96 11.92 8.60 1.10
N LEU A 97 12.01 9.94 1.08
CA LEU A 97 12.40 10.70 -0.12
C LEU A 97 13.85 10.47 -0.54
N GLN A 98 14.76 10.08 0.38
CA GLN A 98 16.10 9.63 -0.01
C GLN A 98 16.05 8.35 -0.86
N ARG A 99 15.06 7.48 -0.62
CA ARG A 99 14.89 6.21 -1.34
C ARG A 99 14.01 6.36 -2.58
N TRP A 100 13.04 7.28 -2.55
CA TRP A 100 12.13 7.59 -3.65
C TRP A 100 12.11 9.10 -3.92
N PRO A 101 13.14 9.65 -4.60
CA PRO A 101 13.26 11.09 -4.82
C PRO A 101 12.14 11.67 -5.71
N ASP A 102 11.52 10.83 -6.54
CA ASP A 102 10.42 11.23 -7.44
C ASP A 102 9.03 11.09 -6.79
N ALA A 103 8.95 10.67 -5.52
CA ALA A 103 7.68 10.50 -4.83
C ALA A 103 7.03 11.85 -4.49
N ALA A 104 5.72 11.95 -4.69
CA ALA A 104 4.93 13.05 -4.18
C ALA A 104 4.53 12.78 -2.73
N VAL A 105 4.66 13.80 -1.86
CA VAL A 105 4.25 13.73 -0.46
C VAL A 105 2.94 14.49 -0.30
N PHE A 106 1.97 13.84 0.33
CA PHE A 106 0.68 14.43 0.68
C PHE A 106 0.51 14.35 2.19
N ASP A 107 0.26 15.49 2.84
CA ASP A 107 -0.12 15.48 4.24
C ASP A 107 -1.56 14.97 4.36
N ALA A 108 -1.76 13.91 5.14
CA ALA A 108 -3.08 13.36 5.44
C ALA A 108 -3.83 14.18 6.53
N THR A 109 -3.48 15.46 6.71
CA THR A 109 -4.13 16.36 7.67
C THR A 109 -5.39 16.96 7.05
N GLY A 110 -6.50 16.21 7.15
CA GLY A 110 -7.81 16.71 6.76
C GLY A 110 -8.92 15.73 7.12
N ALA A 111 -10.10 16.25 7.53
CA ALA A 111 -11.31 15.44 7.58
C ALA A 111 -11.64 14.99 6.15
N LEU A 112 -11.84 13.68 5.96
CA LEU A 112 -12.20 13.09 4.67
C LEU A 112 -13.50 13.72 4.13
N GLN A 113 -13.40 14.62 3.15
CA GLN A 113 -14.55 15.12 2.39
C GLN A 113 -14.73 14.24 1.16
N VAL A 114 -15.43 13.12 1.30
CA VAL A 114 -15.78 12.25 0.18
C VAL A 114 -16.75 12.99 -0.74
N HIS A 115 -16.25 13.60 -1.81
CA HIS A 115 -17.09 14.07 -2.90
C HIS A 115 -17.40 12.89 -3.82
N SER A 116 -18.59 12.32 -3.68
CA SER A 116 -19.13 11.42 -4.71
C SER A 116 -19.39 12.21 -5.99
N ARG A 117 -18.53 12.06 -7.00
CA ARG A 117 -18.92 12.34 -8.39
C ARG A 117 -18.68 11.09 -9.23
N VAL A 118 -19.72 10.26 -9.32
CA VAL A 118 -19.90 9.44 -10.51
C VAL A 118 -20.45 10.40 -11.57
N ALA A 119 -19.59 10.84 -12.49
CA ALA A 119 -20.04 11.62 -13.64
C ALA A 119 -20.91 10.70 -14.50
N GLY A 120 -22.21 10.99 -14.56
CA GLY A 120 -23.14 10.32 -15.47
C GLY A 120 -22.67 10.50 -16.91
N CYS A 121 -22.57 9.38 -17.62
CA CYS A 121 -22.33 9.35 -19.05
C CYS A 121 -23.49 10.04 -19.76
N SER A 122 -23.27 11.20 -20.38
CA SER A 122 -24.24 11.82 -21.27
C SER A 122 -24.19 11.09 -22.62
N THR A 123 -25.21 10.29 -22.90
CA THR A 123 -25.43 9.74 -24.24
C THR A 123 -25.80 10.88 -25.18
N GLY A 124 -24.84 11.31 -26.00
CA GLY A 124 -25.11 12.11 -27.18
C GLY A 124 -25.76 11.27 -28.27
N THR A 125 -26.90 11.71 -28.78
CA THR A 125 -27.46 11.34 -30.10
C THR A 125 -28.42 12.48 -30.43
N GLY A 126 -28.36 13.23 -31.52
CA GLY A 126 -27.66 13.11 -32.79
C GLY A 126 -28.58 13.84 -33.77
N ALA A 127 -28.15 15.00 -34.28
CA ALA A 127 -28.83 15.71 -35.36
C ALA A 127 -28.25 15.25 -36.71
N PRO A 128 -29.08 15.28 -37.76
CA PRO A 128 -28.79 16.19 -38.86
C PRO A 128 -29.78 17.35 -38.95
#